data_AF-G5IGS1-F1
#
_entry.id   AF-G5IGS1-F1
#
_cell.length_a   1.000
_cell.length_b   1.000
_cell.length_c   1.000
_cell.angle_alpha   90.00
_cell.angle_beta   90.00
_cell.angle_gamma   90.00
#
_symmetry.space_group_name_H-M   'P 1'
#
loop_
_entity.id
_entity.type
_entity.pdbx_description
1 polymer ?
#
loop_
_entity_poly.entity_id
_entity_poly.type
_entity_poly.pdbx_seq_one_letter_code
_entity_poly.pdbx_strand_id
1 'polypeptide(L)'
;KNRERLKQKADEMHQWLNGDLIDEKAAQYNAVVEPFINQMPDLMYLGNTIEERNEIIANLGDELEENYRLFEESLEALMPFWMYEIEESADAVKFSWGDAYDFQAKDIAYHVWVSRYPDMSNPVVDQAGLTSLSLEVPKQQLGDGVFYWKVQASSEDGRVVRSMNKIAVNDVYYPGVMQVEVR
;
A
#
# COMPACT_ATOMS: atom_id res chain seq x y z
N LYS A 1 -16.43 1.74 -17.43
CA LYS A 1 -16.88 3.10 -17.83
C LYS A 1 -16.11 4.26 -17.20
N ASN A 2 -16.10 4.46 -15.87
CA ASN A 2 -15.39 5.63 -15.28
C ASN A 2 -13.87 5.48 -15.30
N ARG A 3 -13.33 4.29 -15.01
CA ARG A 3 -11.88 4.05 -15.01
C ARG A 3 -11.25 4.03 -16.41
N GLU A 4 -11.93 3.46 -17.40
CA GLU A 4 -11.49 3.56 -18.80
C GLU A 4 -11.43 5.02 -19.28
N ARG A 5 -12.43 5.83 -18.93
CA ARG A 5 -12.42 7.27 -19.25
C ARG A 5 -11.31 8.02 -18.53
N LEU A 6 -11.02 7.65 -17.28
CA LEU A 6 -9.90 8.21 -16.52
C LEU A 6 -8.57 7.84 -17.16
N LYS A 7 -8.37 6.56 -17.49
CA LYS A 7 -7.20 6.08 -18.24
C LYS A 7 -7.03 6.87 -19.52
N GLN A 8 -8.06 6.93 -20.36
CA GLN A 8 -8.01 7.67 -21.62
C GLN A 8 -7.61 9.14 -21.41
N LYS A 9 -8.10 9.80 -20.36
CA LYS A 9 -7.72 11.19 -20.07
C LYS A 9 -6.27 11.32 -19.61
N ALA A 10 -5.77 10.38 -18.82
CA ALA A 10 -4.36 10.33 -18.45
C ALA A 10 -3.49 10.09 -19.68
N ASP A 11 -3.85 9.13 -20.55
CA ASP A 11 -3.15 8.84 -21.80
C ASP A 11 -3.11 10.08 -22.72
N GLU A 12 -4.24 10.79 -22.88
CA GLU A 12 -4.32 12.04 -23.66
C GLU A 12 -3.44 13.16 -23.07
N MET A 13 -3.34 13.25 -21.73
CA MET A 13 -2.47 14.22 -21.07
C MET A 13 -1.01 13.86 -21.25
N HIS A 14 -0.66 12.58 -21.07
CA HIS A 14 0.71 12.07 -21.18
C HIS A 14 1.31 12.27 -22.56
N GLN A 15 0.49 12.24 -23.63
CA GLN A 15 0.94 12.55 -25.00
C GLN A 15 1.66 13.89 -25.13
N TRP A 16 1.27 14.91 -24.36
CA TRP A 16 1.93 16.23 -24.39
C TRP A 16 2.67 16.55 -23.10
N LEU A 17 2.25 15.99 -21.96
CA LEU A 17 2.88 16.12 -20.64
C LEU A 17 3.62 14.82 -20.31
N ASN A 18 4.84 14.69 -20.84
CA ASN A 18 5.72 13.53 -20.68
C ASN A 18 7.10 13.95 -20.13
N GLY A 19 7.94 12.96 -19.84
CA GLY A 19 9.28 13.16 -19.30
C GLY A 19 10.12 14.14 -20.12
N ASP A 20 10.12 14.01 -21.46
CA ASP A 20 10.86 14.90 -22.35
C ASP A 20 10.46 16.38 -22.18
N LEU A 21 9.15 16.67 -22.12
CA LEU A 21 8.68 18.03 -21.88
C LEU A 21 9.09 18.53 -20.49
N ILE A 22 8.95 17.68 -19.46
CA ILE A 22 9.30 18.06 -18.10
C ILE A 22 10.79 18.36 -17.97
N ASP A 23 11.66 17.53 -18.55
CA ASP A 23 13.10 17.75 -18.56
C ASP A 23 13.48 19.02 -19.34
N GLU A 24 12.85 19.27 -20.49
CA GLU A 24 13.04 20.51 -21.25
C GLU A 24 12.70 21.74 -20.40
N LYS A 25 11.54 21.72 -19.73
CA LYS A 25 11.09 22.85 -18.89
C LYS A 25 11.93 23.00 -17.63
N ALA A 26 12.30 21.89 -16.99
CA ALA A 26 13.18 21.87 -15.84
C ALA A 26 14.54 22.50 -16.19
N ALA A 27 15.15 22.10 -17.31
CA ALA A 27 16.39 22.68 -17.80
C ALA A 27 16.24 24.18 -18.12
N GLN A 28 15.15 24.57 -18.81
CA GLN A 28 14.88 25.97 -19.16
C GLN A 28 14.77 26.85 -17.91
N TYR A 29 14.02 26.42 -16.90
CA TYR A 29 13.86 27.18 -15.66
C TYR A 29 15.13 27.14 -14.81
N ASN A 30 15.81 26.00 -14.75
CA ASN A 30 17.08 25.88 -14.05
C ASN A 30 18.11 26.89 -14.58
N ALA A 31 18.23 27.03 -15.90
CA ALA A 31 19.17 27.97 -16.50
C ALA A 31 18.95 29.44 -16.10
N VAL A 32 17.72 29.82 -15.73
CA VAL A 32 17.38 31.17 -15.26
C VAL A 32 17.70 31.34 -13.78
N VAL A 33 17.45 30.32 -12.96
CA VAL A 33 17.51 30.40 -11.49
C VAL A 33 18.89 30.03 -10.93
N GLU A 34 19.58 29.10 -11.58
CA GLU A 34 20.88 28.56 -11.14
C GLU A 34 21.93 29.63 -10.81
N PRO A 35 22.08 30.73 -11.58
CA PRO A 35 23.08 31.76 -11.26
C PRO A 35 22.85 32.43 -9.89
N PHE A 36 21.60 32.48 -9.42
CA PHE A 36 21.23 33.13 -8.16
C PHE A 36 21.24 32.14 -6.99
N ILE A 37 20.65 30.95 -7.20
CA ILE A 37 20.46 29.96 -6.13
C ILE A 37 21.78 29.40 -5.58
N ASN A 38 22.85 29.43 -6.39
CA ASN A 38 24.18 28.95 -6.02
C ASN A 38 25.01 30.00 -5.27
N GLN A 39 24.44 31.16 -4.94
CA GLN A 39 25.13 32.27 -4.28
C GLN A 39 24.44 32.67 -2.97
N MET A 40 25.19 33.33 -2.08
CA MET A 40 24.61 33.92 -0.88
C MET A 40 23.75 35.15 -1.22
N PRO A 41 22.60 35.36 -0.54
CA PRO A 41 22.12 34.60 0.61
C PRO A 41 21.32 33.33 0.25
N ASP A 42 20.91 33.15 -0.99
CA ASP A 42 19.96 32.09 -1.41
C ASP A 42 20.47 30.67 -1.12
N LEU A 43 21.77 30.42 -1.32
CA LEU A 43 22.41 29.15 -0.99
C LEU A 43 22.22 28.75 0.49
N MET A 44 22.15 29.72 1.41
CA MET A 44 21.92 29.47 2.83
C MET A 44 20.51 28.94 3.13
N TYR A 45 19.54 29.25 2.27
CA TYR A 45 18.12 28.95 2.47
C TYR A 45 17.58 27.87 1.52
N LEU A 46 18.43 27.26 0.68
CA LEU A 46 18.03 26.26 -0.31
C LEU A 46 17.45 24.97 0.31
N GLY A 47 17.82 24.63 1.54
CA GLY A 47 17.33 23.46 2.28
C GLY A 47 17.86 22.11 1.79
N ASN A 48 18.46 22.06 0.60
CA ASN A 48 19.18 20.93 0.03
C ASN A 48 20.60 21.38 -0.38
N THR A 49 21.52 20.43 -0.52
CA THR A 49 22.81 20.67 -1.19
C THR A 49 22.61 20.96 -2.68
N ILE A 50 23.61 21.56 -3.33
CA ILE A 50 23.57 21.83 -4.78
C ILE A 50 23.48 20.51 -5.55
N GLU A 51 24.20 19.49 -5.09
CA GLU A 51 24.20 18.16 -5.65
C GLU A 51 22.81 17.51 -5.59
N GLU A 52 22.17 17.48 -4.42
CA GLU A 52 20.81 16.94 -4.24
C GLU A 52 19.79 17.68 -5.11
N ARG A 53 19.88 19.02 -5.18
CA ARG A 53 19.02 19.82 -6.05
C ARG A 53 19.18 19.42 -7.52
N ASN A 54 20.41 19.27 -7.98
CA ASN A 54 20.70 18.93 -9.37
C ASN A 54 20.23 17.51 -9.70
N GLU A 55 20.35 16.58 -8.76
CA GLU A 55 19.78 15.23 -8.88
C GLU A 55 18.25 15.27 -8.97
N ILE A 56 17.57 16.05 -8.12
CA ILE A 56 16.11 16.24 -8.21
C ILE A 56 15.73 16.74 -9.60
N ILE A 57 16.38 17.82 -10.08
CA ILE A 57 16.07 18.43 -11.39
C ILE A 57 16.28 17.42 -12.53
N ALA A 58 17.35 16.62 -12.47
CA ALA A 58 17.68 15.65 -13.50
C ALA A 58 16.71 14.46 -13.55
N ASN A 59 15.96 14.19 -12.48
CA ASN A 59 15.05 13.06 -12.37
C ASN A 59 13.56 13.44 -12.47
N LEU A 60 13.22 14.73 -12.68
CA LEU A 60 11.81 15.16 -12.73
C LEU A 60 11.03 14.49 -13.87
N GLY A 61 11.65 14.31 -15.05
CA GLY A 61 11.03 13.58 -16.15
C GLY A 61 10.77 12.11 -15.80
N ASP A 62 11.78 11.43 -15.25
CA ASP A 62 11.66 10.02 -14.81
C ASP A 62 10.60 9.85 -13.72
N GLU A 63 10.50 10.78 -12.76
CA GLU A 63 9.48 10.77 -11.71
C GLU A 63 8.06 10.91 -12.29
N LEU A 64 7.87 11.72 -13.33
CA LEU A 64 6.60 11.82 -14.03
C LEU A 64 6.21 10.47 -14.66
N GLU A 65 7.15 9.84 -15.39
CA GLU A 65 6.91 8.57 -16.08
C GLU A 65 6.61 7.44 -15.09
N GLU A 66 7.35 7.40 -13.98
CA GLU A 66 7.08 6.44 -12.91
C GLU A 66 5.70 6.65 -12.28
N ASN A 67 5.33 7.90 -12.00
CA ASN A 67 4.00 8.22 -11.47
C ASN A 67 2.88 7.85 -12.45
N TYR A 68 3.10 8.04 -13.75
CA TYR A 68 2.15 7.63 -14.78
C TYR A 68 1.99 6.10 -14.82
N ARG A 69 3.09 5.35 -14.76
CA ARG A 69 3.06 3.88 -14.63
C ARG A 69 2.30 3.43 -13.38
N LEU A 70 2.62 4.01 -12.22
CA LEU A 70 1.94 3.70 -10.96
C LEU A 70 0.45 4.03 -11.00
N PHE A 71 0.07 5.11 -11.69
CA PHE A 71 -1.33 5.42 -11.95
C PHE A 71 -2.01 4.32 -12.76
N GLU A 72 -1.40 3.83 -13.85
CA GLU A 72 -1.96 2.73 -14.64
C GLU A 72 -2.13 1.46 -13.80
N GLU A 73 -1.12 1.09 -13.00
CA GLU A 73 -1.20 -0.06 -12.08
C GLU A 73 -2.33 0.10 -11.05
N SER A 74 -2.55 1.34 -10.56
CA SER A 74 -3.59 1.64 -9.57
C SER A 74 -5.01 1.39 -10.07
N LEU A 75 -5.24 1.45 -11.39
CA LEU A 75 -6.57 1.22 -11.97
C LEU A 75 -7.04 -0.24 -11.84
N GLU A 76 -6.09 -1.15 -11.67
CA GLU A 76 -6.29 -2.60 -11.56
C GLU A 76 -5.94 -3.14 -10.16
N ALA A 77 -5.48 -2.29 -9.26
CA ALA A 77 -5.19 -2.67 -7.88
C ALA A 77 -6.47 -3.14 -7.15
N LEU A 78 -6.30 -4.11 -6.25
CA LEU A 78 -7.36 -4.54 -5.35
C LEU A 78 -7.74 -3.39 -4.41
N MET A 79 -9.04 -3.18 -4.24
CA MET A 79 -9.53 -2.18 -3.29
C MET A 79 -9.14 -2.57 -1.87
N PRO A 80 -8.77 -1.58 -1.04
CA PRO A 80 -8.40 -1.83 0.34
C PRO A 80 -9.62 -2.30 1.15
N PHE A 81 -9.35 -3.13 2.15
CA PHE A 81 -10.35 -3.68 3.05
C PHE A 81 -9.87 -3.63 4.51
N TRP A 82 -10.78 -3.87 5.45
CA TRP A 82 -10.52 -3.84 6.88
C TRP A 82 -10.83 -5.18 7.53
N MET A 83 -10.01 -5.58 8.49
CA MET A 83 -10.34 -6.60 9.47
C MET A 83 -11.20 -5.99 10.58
N TYR A 84 -12.09 -6.79 11.15
CA TYR A 84 -13.02 -6.37 12.21
C TYR A 84 -12.61 -6.93 13.57
N GLU A 85 -13.29 -6.50 14.62
CA GLU A 85 -13.13 -7.12 15.94
C GLU A 85 -13.52 -8.61 15.89
N ILE A 86 -12.87 -9.42 16.73
CA ILE A 86 -13.19 -10.85 16.82
C ILE A 86 -14.53 -11.04 17.54
N GLU A 87 -15.24 -12.09 17.15
CA GLU A 87 -16.44 -12.54 17.85
C GLU A 87 -16.11 -13.83 18.60
N GLU A 88 -16.23 -13.81 19.93
CA GLU A 88 -15.95 -14.97 20.77
C GLU A 88 -17.24 -15.69 21.19
N SER A 89 -17.22 -17.01 21.09
CA SER A 89 -18.25 -17.91 21.64
C SER A 89 -17.64 -18.83 22.71
N ALA A 90 -18.43 -19.78 23.22
CA ALA A 90 -17.92 -20.77 24.16
C ALA A 90 -16.86 -21.70 23.54
N ASP A 91 -17.01 -22.02 22.24
CA ASP A 91 -16.21 -23.06 21.59
C ASP A 91 -15.25 -22.53 20.53
N ALA A 92 -15.47 -21.32 20.01
CA ALA A 92 -14.70 -20.76 18.89
C ALA A 92 -14.49 -19.25 18.97
N VAL A 93 -13.44 -18.80 18.29
CA VAL A 93 -13.16 -17.39 17.98
C VAL A 93 -13.35 -17.20 16.48
N LYS A 94 -14.18 -16.23 16.10
CA LYS A 94 -14.45 -15.88 14.72
C LYS A 94 -13.68 -14.63 14.33
N PHE A 95 -12.87 -14.77 13.30
CA PHE A 95 -12.12 -13.70 12.65
C PHE A 95 -12.87 -13.28 11.39
N SER A 96 -13.24 -11.99 11.28
CA SER A 96 -14.04 -11.48 10.15
C SER A 96 -13.36 -10.28 9.49
N TRP A 97 -13.47 -10.17 8.18
CA TRP A 97 -12.91 -9.08 7.40
C TRP A 97 -13.86 -8.60 6.30
N GLY A 98 -13.62 -7.40 5.80
CA GLY A 98 -14.35 -6.83 4.67
C GLY A 98 -13.88 -7.43 3.36
N ASP A 99 -14.73 -7.34 2.34
CA ASP A 99 -14.40 -7.81 1.01
C ASP A 99 -13.34 -6.90 0.36
N ALA A 100 -12.24 -7.50 -0.10
CA ALA A 100 -11.33 -6.88 -1.03
C ALA A 100 -11.96 -6.97 -2.42
N TYR A 101 -12.12 -5.83 -3.09
CA TYR A 101 -12.82 -5.80 -4.36
C TYR A 101 -11.85 -5.63 -5.52
N ASP A 102 -11.84 -6.60 -6.44
CA ASP A 102 -11.31 -6.39 -7.78
C ASP A 102 -12.40 -5.76 -8.65
N PHE A 103 -12.00 -4.70 -9.28
CA PHE A 103 -12.82 -3.82 -10.05
C PHE A 103 -13.28 -4.38 -11.42
N GLN A 104 -12.66 -5.47 -11.88
CA GLN A 104 -13.04 -6.29 -13.02
C GLN A 104 -13.87 -7.50 -12.55
N ALA A 105 -14.29 -7.53 -11.28
CA ALA A 105 -15.06 -8.58 -10.64
C ALA A 105 -14.37 -9.96 -10.71
N LYS A 106 -13.04 -9.97 -10.59
CA LYS A 106 -12.28 -11.22 -10.45
C LYS A 106 -12.54 -11.86 -9.10
N ASP A 107 -12.39 -13.18 -9.07
CA ASP A 107 -12.46 -13.95 -7.83
C ASP A 107 -11.28 -13.58 -6.91
N ILE A 108 -11.59 -13.41 -5.63
CA ILE A 108 -10.65 -13.08 -4.58
C ILE A 108 -10.55 -14.21 -3.58
N ALA A 109 -9.32 -14.60 -3.28
CA ALA A 109 -8.99 -15.53 -2.22
C ALA A 109 -8.28 -14.82 -1.08
N TYR A 110 -8.47 -15.31 0.13
CA TYR A 110 -7.89 -14.77 1.36
C TYR A 110 -6.91 -15.74 2.00
N HIS A 111 -5.87 -15.15 2.59
CA HIS A 111 -4.89 -15.82 3.44
C HIS A 111 -4.91 -15.17 4.81
N VAL A 112 -5.23 -15.97 5.83
CA VAL A 112 -5.33 -15.57 7.23
C VAL A 112 -4.17 -16.17 8.03
N TRP A 113 -3.53 -15.34 8.84
CA TRP A 113 -2.57 -15.79 9.84
C TRP A 113 -3.00 -15.34 11.23
N VAL A 114 -2.83 -16.20 12.23
CA VAL A 114 -2.98 -15.88 13.65
C VAL A 114 -1.74 -16.38 14.40
N SER A 115 -1.06 -15.51 15.12
CA SER A 115 0.19 -15.80 15.85
C SER A 115 0.19 -15.15 17.24
N ARG A 116 1.06 -15.66 18.12
CA ARG A 116 1.43 -14.99 19.38
C ARG A 116 2.38 -13.79 19.15
N TYR A 117 2.90 -13.64 17.93
CA TYR A 117 3.90 -12.62 17.56
C TYR A 117 3.39 -11.70 16.44
N PRO A 118 3.65 -10.37 16.53
CA PRO A 118 3.14 -9.39 15.57
C PRO A 118 3.75 -9.50 14.17
N ASP A 119 4.94 -10.11 14.05
CA ASP A 119 5.60 -10.41 12.77
C ASP A 119 5.04 -11.67 12.08
N MET A 120 4.06 -12.33 12.69
CA MET A 120 3.51 -13.61 12.26
C MET A 120 4.54 -14.76 12.25
N SER A 121 5.58 -14.66 13.06
CA SER A 121 6.48 -15.80 13.29
C SER A 121 5.69 -16.95 13.93
N ASN A 122 5.93 -18.18 13.46
CA ASN A 122 5.30 -19.42 13.94
C ASN A 122 3.77 -19.30 14.20
N PRO A 123 2.97 -19.08 13.15
CA PRO A 123 1.54 -18.90 13.30
C PRO A 123 0.84 -20.17 13.82
N VAL A 124 -0.12 -19.99 14.73
CA VAL A 124 -1.02 -21.05 15.22
C VAL A 124 -2.11 -21.37 14.19
N VAL A 125 -2.43 -20.39 13.34
CA VAL A 125 -3.32 -20.52 12.18
C VAL A 125 -2.62 -19.94 10.97
N ASP A 126 -2.51 -20.72 9.90
CA ASP A 126 -2.02 -20.31 8.59
C ASP A 126 -2.94 -20.97 7.55
N GLN A 127 -3.90 -20.20 7.04
CA GLN A 127 -4.93 -20.72 6.16
C GLN A 127 -5.11 -19.83 4.93
N ALA A 128 -4.81 -20.41 3.76
CA ALA A 128 -4.91 -19.76 2.45
C ALA A 128 -6.08 -20.31 1.62
N GLY A 129 -6.43 -19.60 0.55
CA GLY A 129 -7.45 -20.05 -0.40
C GLY A 129 -8.89 -19.89 0.10
N LEU A 130 -9.10 -19.07 1.14
CA LEU A 130 -10.42 -18.81 1.68
C LEU A 130 -11.22 -17.92 0.73
N THR A 131 -12.47 -18.29 0.43
CA THR A 131 -13.41 -17.44 -0.33
C THR A 131 -14.48 -16.83 0.57
N SER A 132 -14.53 -17.25 1.85
CA SER A 132 -15.37 -16.63 2.88
C SER A 132 -14.75 -15.33 3.38
N LEU A 133 -15.58 -14.50 4.02
CA LEU A 133 -15.17 -13.26 4.71
C LEU A 133 -14.99 -13.46 6.22
N SER A 134 -14.91 -14.71 6.65
CA SER A 134 -14.62 -15.07 8.03
C SER A 134 -13.96 -16.43 8.14
N LEU A 135 -13.27 -16.64 9.24
CA LEU A 135 -12.67 -17.88 9.67
C LEU A 135 -12.99 -18.13 11.14
N GLU A 136 -13.60 -19.27 11.45
CA GLU A 136 -13.81 -19.72 12.83
C GLU A 136 -12.66 -20.65 13.24
N VAL A 137 -12.06 -20.36 14.39
CA VAL A 137 -10.97 -21.15 14.97
C VAL A 137 -11.41 -21.66 16.33
N PRO A 138 -11.32 -22.97 16.61
CA PRO A 138 -11.67 -23.52 17.92
C PRO A 138 -10.88 -22.86 19.04
N LYS A 139 -11.55 -22.51 20.15
CA LYS A 139 -10.88 -21.90 21.31
C LYS A 139 -9.80 -22.80 21.88
N GLN A 140 -9.98 -24.12 21.83
CA GLN A 140 -8.97 -25.07 22.32
C GLN A 140 -7.68 -25.06 21.49
N GLN A 141 -7.74 -24.64 20.21
CA GLN A 141 -6.56 -24.49 19.36
C GLN A 141 -5.76 -23.24 19.71
N LEU A 142 -6.43 -22.14 20.03
CA LEU A 142 -5.79 -20.88 20.41
C LEU A 142 -5.34 -20.91 21.89
N GLY A 143 -6.26 -21.26 22.77
CA GLY A 143 -6.17 -20.99 24.21
C GLY A 143 -6.23 -19.50 24.51
N ASP A 144 -6.17 -19.17 25.79
CA ASP A 144 -6.31 -17.79 26.26
C ASP A 144 -5.07 -16.95 25.96
N GLY A 145 -5.27 -15.63 25.94
CA GLY A 145 -4.22 -14.62 25.91
C GLY A 145 -4.19 -13.77 24.64
N VAL A 146 -3.09 -13.04 24.47
CA VAL A 146 -2.94 -12.08 23.37
C VAL A 146 -2.48 -12.79 22.09
N PHE A 147 -3.10 -12.42 20.99
CA PHE A 147 -2.78 -12.83 19.64
C PHE A 147 -2.68 -11.64 18.70
N TYR A 148 -1.98 -11.86 17.61
CA TYR A 148 -1.90 -10.97 16.47
C TYR A 148 -2.40 -11.71 15.25
N TRP A 149 -3.13 -11.03 14.38
CA TRP A 149 -3.61 -11.64 13.16
C TRP A 149 -3.59 -10.66 12.00
N LYS A 150 -3.51 -11.22 10.78
CA LYS A 150 -3.54 -10.47 9.53
C LYS A 150 -4.32 -11.23 8.46
N VAL A 151 -4.84 -10.48 7.50
CA VAL A 151 -5.49 -11.01 6.30
C VAL A 151 -4.85 -10.37 5.06
N GLN A 152 -4.54 -11.20 4.07
CA GLN A 152 -4.12 -10.79 2.74
C GLN A 152 -5.13 -11.30 1.72
N ALA A 153 -5.60 -10.42 0.84
CA ALA A 153 -6.39 -10.79 -0.32
C ALA A 153 -5.48 -10.98 -1.53
N SER A 154 -5.84 -11.91 -2.41
CA SER A 154 -5.19 -12.16 -3.69
C SER A 154 -6.21 -12.38 -4.79
N SER A 155 -6.01 -11.75 -5.95
CA SER A 155 -6.76 -12.04 -7.17
C SER A 155 -6.12 -13.16 -7.99
N GLU A 156 -6.89 -13.73 -8.92
CA GLU A 156 -6.44 -14.77 -9.86
C GLU A 156 -5.17 -14.40 -10.65
N ASP A 157 -4.99 -13.12 -10.98
CA ASP A 157 -3.82 -12.63 -11.72
C ASP A 157 -2.62 -12.28 -10.82
N GLY A 158 -2.67 -12.65 -9.55
CA GLY A 158 -1.55 -12.58 -8.62
C GLY A 158 -1.37 -11.23 -7.93
N ARG A 159 -2.29 -10.26 -8.11
CA ARG A 159 -2.26 -9.03 -7.28
C ARG A 159 -2.62 -9.37 -5.86
N VAL A 160 -1.98 -8.67 -4.92
CA VAL A 160 -2.20 -8.85 -3.50
C VAL A 160 -2.41 -7.52 -2.80
N VAL A 161 -3.30 -7.51 -1.80
CA VAL A 161 -3.47 -6.38 -0.89
C VAL A 161 -3.65 -6.88 0.53
N ARG A 162 -3.04 -6.19 1.49
CA ARG A 162 -3.21 -6.46 2.92
C ARG A 162 -4.31 -5.57 3.47
N SER A 163 -4.92 -5.98 4.57
CA SER A 163 -5.88 -5.13 5.27
C SER A 163 -5.25 -3.79 5.69
N MET A 164 -6.07 -2.75 5.82
CA MET A 164 -5.62 -1.41 6.21
C MET A 164 -5.33 -1.24 7.70
N ASN A 165 -5.65 -2.26 8.51
CA ASN A 165 -5.41 -2.22 9.95
C ASN A 165 -3.92 -2.12 10.25
N LYS A 166 -3.58 -1.60 11.43
CA LYS A 166 -2.19 -1.41 11.83
C LYS A 166 -2.06 -1.35 13.33
N ILE A 167 -0.91 -1.81 13.82
CA ILE A 167 -0.51 -1.66 15.21
C ILE A 167 0.94 -1.18 15.30
N ALA A 168 1.33 -0.70 16.47
CA ALA A 168 2.71 -0.47 16.84
C ALA A 168 3.01 -1.26 18.12
N VAL A 169 4.12 -2.00 18.15
CA VAL A 169 4.60 -2.75 19.30
C VAL A 169 6.07 -2.40 19.52
N ASN A 170 6.41 -1.83 20.67
CA ASN A 170 7.77 -1.36 20.99
C ASN A 170 8.35 -0.44 19.90
N ASP A 171 7.58 0.54 19.46
CA ASP A 171 7.91 1.49 18.38
C ASP A 171 8.14 0.85 16.99
N VAL A 172 7.90 -0.46 16.84
CA VAL A 172 7.91 -1.15 15.54
C VAL A 172 6.50 -1.15 14.96
N TYR A 173 6.39 -0.69 13.71
CA TYR A 173 5.14 -0.58 12.98
C TYR A 173 4.81 -1.86 12.21
N TYR A 174 3.59 -2.38 12.39
CA TYR A 174 3.10 -3.58 11.71
C TYR A 174 1.85 -3.27 10.89
N PRO A 175 1.99 -3.04 9.56
CA PRO A 175 0.85 -2.81 8.68
C PRO A 175 0.11 -4.12 8.36
N GLY A 176 -1.22 -4.04 8.26
CA GLY A 176 -2.12 -5.16 8.02
C GLY A 176 -2.35 -6.08 9.22
N VAL A 177 -1.89 -5.69 10.42
CA VAL A 177 -1.95 -6.52 11.62
C VAL A 177 -2.90 -5.91 12.65
N MET A 178 -3.67 -6.76 13.33
CA MET A 178 -4.46 -6.43 14.51
C MET A 178 -4.02 -7.26 15.71
N GLN A 179 -4.05 -6.65 16.90
CA GLN A 179 -3.92 -7.34 18.17
C GLN A 179 -5.30 -7.65 18.73
N VAL A 180 -5.49 -8.85 19.27
CA VAL A 180 -6.72 -9.29 19.94
C VAL A 180 -6.36 -10.06 21.22
N GLU A 181 -7.28 -10.08 22.17
CA GLU A 181 -7.17 -10.88 23.39
C GLU A 181 -8.29 -11.92 23.36
N VAL A 182 -7.94 -13.20 23.50
CA VAL A 182 -8.88 -14.33 23.57
C VAL A 182 -9.04 -14.75 25.02
N ARG A 183 -10.27 -15.01 25.47
CA ARG A 183 -10.60 -15.30 26.89
C ARG A 183 -11.48 -16.51 27.10
#